data_AF-A0A4P7CRC8-F1
#
_entry.id   AF-A0A4P7CRC8-F1
#
_cell.length_a   1.000
_cell.length_b   1.000
_cell.length_c   1.000
_cell.angle_alpha   90.00
_cell.angle_beta   90.00
_cell.angle_gamma   90.00
#
_symmetry.space_group_name_H-M   'P 1'
#
loop_
_entity.id
_entity.type
_entity.pdbx_description
1 polymer ?
#
loop_
_entity_poly.entity_id
_entity_poly.type
_entity_poly.pdbx_seq_one_letter_code
_entity_poly.pdbx_strand_id
1 'polypeptide(L)'
;MKLLNFGRAQFSEADARKLNDLIHSPEGQRKLEEADKYRVERRAELKKRLDSLNATHDAAIDAAAAKRWEADRNLKELRERSQLQIREAEKANALAVAAVSALEQAKNKEYFDIRLELQASRDLRTDEYFVHIGNALSMINHFAKATPVHTGFWNVITGKPNIRMESNNKEVLAAMSLLREAQKKLEEMVLLPLSRSEIDDQLKAISREIRPTLDQFSQPYPILNADGDVELSSPRLRSYYALEAAGAATNDDTPPVQDANERRHARNKSEIGRFANGAPTIGDLGPRRVRGSRASGSTRHSAQGQLHSQELDDLE
;
A
#
# COMPACT_ATOMS: atom_id res chain seq x y z
N MET A 1 -24.24 -69.10 -7.25
CA MET A 1 -23.45 -70.35 -7.28
C MET A 1 -24.31 -71.48 -6.76
N LYS A 2 -24.46 -72.55 -7.57
CA LYS A 2 -24.99 -73.90 -7.28
C LYS A 2 -26.28 -73.98 -6.44
N LEU A 3 -27.42 -73.84 -7.11
CA LEU A 3 -28.67 -74.43 -6.66
C LEU A 3 -28.50 -75.96 -6.68
N LEU A 4 -28.58 -76.57 -5.50
CA LEU A 4 -28.72 -78.02 -5.33
C LEU A 4 -29.95 -78.47 -6.13
N ASN A 5 -29.73 -79.30 -7.14
CA ASN A 5 -30.78 -80.04 -7.85
C ASN A 5 -31.44 -80.98 -6.84
N PHE A 6 -32.48 -80.53 -6.14
CA PHE A 6 -33.42 -81.44 -5.51
C PHE A 6 -34.19 -82.13 -6.65
N GLY A 7 -33.75 -83.34 -6.98
CA GLY A 7 -34.46 -84.20 -7.91
C GLY A 7 -35.94 -84.25 -7.55
N ARG A 8 -36.81 -84.05 -8.53
CA ARG A 8 -38.23 -84.36 -8.40
C ARG A 8 -38.31 -85.83 -8.02
N ALA A 9 -38.50 -86.11 -6.73
CA ALA A 9 -39.04 -87.38 -6.29
C ALA A 9 -40.32 -87.56 -7.12
N GLN A 10 -40.33 -88.58 -7.98
CA GLN A 10 -41.51 -88.93 -8.75
C GLN A 10 -42.52 -89.46 -7.74
N PHE A 11 -43.32 -88.55 -7.16
CA PHE A 11 -44.47 -88.95 -6.35
C PHE A 11 -45.40 -89.71 -7.28
N SER A 12 -45.47 -91.03 -7.08
CA SER A 12 -46.42 -91.84 -7.83
C SER A 12 -47.84 -91.47 -7.42
N GLU A 13 -48.81 -91.72 -8.29
CA GLU A 13 -50.22 -91.49 -7.97
C GLU A 13 -50.66 -92.29 -6.72
N ALA A 14 -50.00 -93.42 -6.46
CA ALA A 14 -50.16 -94.21 -5.25
C ALA A 14 -49.58 -93.50 -4.00
N ASP A 15 -48.48 -92.76 -4.11
CA ASP A 15 -47.91 -91.98 -3.00
C ASP A 15 -48.73 -90.73 -2.70
N ALA A 16 -49.31 -90.11 -3.72
CA ALA A 16 -50.27 -89.02 -3.56
C ALA A 16 -51.55 -89.49 -2.86
N ARG A 17 -52.06 -90.68 -3.20
CA ARG A 17 -53.20 -91.31 -2.51
C ARG A 17 -52.84 -91.65 -1.06
N LYS A 18 -51.67 -92.25 -0.79
CA LYS A 18 -51.19 -92.53 0.58
C LYS A 18 -51.01 -91.26 1.42
N LEU A 19 -50.49 -90.18 0.85
CA LEU A 19 -50.39 -88.88 1.52
C LEU A 19 -51.77 -88.30 1.81
N ASN A 20 -52.71 -88.42 0.87
CA ASN A 20 -54.08 -87.97 1.05
C ASN A 20 -54.80 -88.78 2.15
N ASP A 21 -54.62 -90.10 2.15
CA ASP A 21 -55.11 -91.03 3.18
C ASP A 21 -54.46 -90.74 4.54
N LEU A 22 -53.17 -90.37 4.59
CA LEU A 22 -52.47 -89.94 5.81
C LEU A 22 -52.96 -88.60 6.33
N ILE A 23 -53.21 -87.62 5.45
CA ILE A 23 -53.73 -86.30 5.82
C ILE A 23 -55.17 -86.40 6.34
N HIS A 24 -55.98 -87.28 5.74
CA HIS A 24 -57.37 -87.54 6.13
C HIS A 24 -57.50 -88.68 7.13
N SER A 25 -56.38 -89.30 7.52
CA SER A 25 -56.34 -90.23 8.64
C SER A 25 -56.64 -89.47 9.94
N PRO A 26 -57.21 -90.15 10.95
CA PRO A 26 -57.47 -89.52 12.25
C PRO A 26 -56.19 -88.98 12.91
N GLU A 27 -55.01 -89.50 12.59
CA GLU A 27 -53.73 -88.96 13.09
C GLU A 27 -53.27 -87.70 12.35
N GLY A 28 -53.49 -87.61 11.03
CA GLY A 28 -53.17 -86.44 10.22
C GLY A 28 -54.09 -85.26 10.51
N GLN A 29 -55.38 -85.51 10.67
CA GLN A 29 -56.36 -84.49 11.07
C GLN A 29 -56.05 -83.94 12.48
N ARG A 30 -55.67 -84.79 13.43
CA ARG A 30 -55.22 -84.34 14.77
C ARG A 30 -54.01 -83.40 14.70
N LYS A 31 -52.99 -83.71 13.89
CA LYS A 31 -51.82 -82.84 13.73
C LYS A 31 -52.15 -81.51 13.05
N LEU A 32 -53.09 -81.51 12.11
CA LEU A 32 -53.58 -80.27 11.48
C LEU A 32 -54.40 -79.43 12.46
N GLU A 33 -55.28 -80.05 13.25
CA GLU A 33 -56.02 -79.37 14.32
C GLU A 33 -55.09 -78.82 15.41
N GLU A 34 -54.04 -79.55 15.78
CA GLU A 34 -52.99 -79.08 16.70
C GLU A 34 -52.24 -77.87 16.11
N ALA A 35 -51.88 -77.92 14.82
CA ALA A 35 -51.21 -76.81 14.14
C ALA A 35 -52.11 -75.58 14.01
N ASP A 36 -53.40 -75.76 13.75
CA ASP A 36 -54.37 -74.68 13.67
C ASP A 36 -54.68 -74.08 15.05
N LYS A 37 -54.82 -74.91 16.10
CA LYS A 37 -54.90 -74.45 17.49
C LYS A 37 -53.69 -73.59 17.85
N TYR A 38 -52.47 -74.07 17.55
CA TYR A 38 -51.24 -73.31 17.77
C TYR A 38 -51.23 -71.97 17.02
N ARG A 39 -51.68 -71.92 15.76
CA ARG A 39 -51.75 -70.67 14.97
C ARG A 39 -52.77 -69.68 15.54
N VAL A 40 -53.92 -70.18 15.98
CA VAL A 40 -54.97 -69.37 16.60
C VAL A 40 -54.48 -68.82 17.94
N GLU A 41 -53.86 -69.63 18.77
CA GLU A 41 -53.23 -69.21 20.03
C GLU A 41 -52.15 -68.14 19.77
N ARG A 42 -51.28 -68.36 18.78
CA ARG A 42 -50.24 -67.40 18.42
C ARG A 42 -50.82 -66.08 17.92
N ARG A 43 -51.91 -66.11 17.14
CA ARG A 43 -52.61 -64.90 16.71
C ARG A 43 -53.26 -64.17 17.88
N ALA A 44 -53.84 -64.89 18.84
CA ALA A 44 -54.42 -64.31 20.05
C ALA A 44 -53.34 -63.64 20.93
N GLU A 45 -52.16 -64.26 21.07
CA GLU A 45 -51.01 -63.66 21.76
C GLU A 45 -50.53 -62.38 21.07
N LEU A 46 -50.38 -62.40 19.74
CA LEU A 46 -49.95 -61.22 18.97
C LEU A 46 -50.97 -60.08 19.07
N LYS A 47 -52.27 -60.40 19.06
CA LYS A 47 -53.33 -59.41 19.24
C LYS A 47 -53.29 -58.79 20.64
N LYS A 48 -53.13 -59.60 21.69
CA LYS A 48 -52.93 -59.11 23.06
C LYS A 48 -51.72 -58.19 23.19
N ARG A 49 -50.59 -58.54 22.56
CA ARG A 49 -49.40 -57.68 22.53
C ARG A 49 -49.66 -56.36 21.81
N LEU A 50 -50.29 -56.41 20.63
CA LEU A 50 -50.65 -55.22 19.85
C LEU A 50 -51.57 -54.29 20.66
N ASP A 51 -52.59 -54.84 21.32
CA ASP A 51 -53.54 -54.05 22.10
C ASP A 51 -52.89 -53.44 23.36
N SER A 52 -51.82 -54.05 23.89
CA SER A 52 -51.05 -53.50 25.02
C SER A 52 -50.01 -52.43 24.64
N LEU A 53 -49.64 -52.30 23.35
CA LEU A 53 -48.52 -51.44 22.94
C LEU A 53 -48.75 -49.97 23.29
N ASN A 54 -49.96 -49.47 23.05
CA ASN A 54 -50.33 -48.08 23.35
C ASN A 54 -50.19 -47.81 24.86
N ALA A 55 -50.76 -48.68 25.69
CA ALA A 55 -50.63 -48.57 27.15
C ALA A 55 -49.17 -48.64 27.64
N THR A 56 -48.30 -49.39 26.94
CA THR A 56 -46.88 -49.47 27.30
C THR A 56 -46.03 -48.29 26.81
N HIS A 57 -46.41 -47.62 25.73
CA HIS A 57 -45.55 -46.66 25.04
C HIS A 57 -46.05 -45.22 25.04
N ASP A 58 -47.36 -44.97 25.14
CA ASP A 58 -47.93 -43.62 25.03
C ASP A 58 -47.36 -42.67 26.10
N ALA A 59 -47.25 -43.12 27.35
CA ALA A 59 -46.67 -42.32 28.42
C ALA A 59 -45.19 -41.95 28.17
N ALA A 60 -44.41 -42.86 27.57
CA ALA A 60 -43.02 -42.60 27.24
C ALA A 60 -42.89 -41.66 26.02
N ILE A 61 -43.79 -41.80 25.05
CA ILE A 61 -43.88 -40.91 23.87
C ILE A 61 -44.26 -39.50 24.31
N ASP A 62 -45.27 -39.35 25.16
CA ASP A 62 -45.71 -38.05 25.68
C ASP A 62 -44.63 -37.37 26.52
N ALA A 63 -43.94 -38.12 27.38
CA ALA A 63 -42.82 -37.61 28.16
C ALA A 63 -41.64 -37.16 27.26
N ALA A 64 -41.35 -37.90 26.18
CA ALA A 64 -40.33 -37.51 25.21
C ALA A 64 -40.75 -36.28 24.38
N ALA A 65 -42.03 -36.18 24.02
CA ALA A 65 -42.58 -35.04 23.32
C ALA A 65 -42.49 -33.76 24.18
N ALA A 66 -42.86 -33.82 25.45
CA ALA A 66 -42.76 -32.69 26.38
C ALA A 66 -41.31 -32.18 26.51
N LYS A 67 -40.34 -33.08 26.70
CA LYS A 67 -38.91 -32.73 26.75
C LYS A 67 -38.40 -32.07 25.47
N ARG A 68 -38.86 -32.54 24.31
CA ARG A 68 -38.52 -31.93 23.02
C ARG A 68 -39.07 -30.51 22.91
N TRP A 69 -40.33 -30.30 23.29
CA TRP A 69 -40.95 -28.96 23.28
C TRP A 69 -40.21 -27.97 24.19
N GLU A 70 -39.80 -28.39 25.38
CA GLU A 70 -39.00 -27.57 26.30
C GLU A 70 -37.62 -27.23 25.71
N ALA A 71 -36.93 -28.20 25.11
CA ALA A 71 -35.65 -27.97 24.46
C ALA A 71 -35.76 -27.00 23.28
N ASP A 72 -36.78 -27.14 22.43
CA ASP A 72 -37.04 -26.26 21.28
C ASP A 72 -37.34 -24.82 21.75
N ARG A 73 -38.10 -24.66 22.83
CA ARG A 73 -38.37 -23.35 23.45
C ARG A 73 -37.08 -22.71 23.98
N ASN A 74 -36.28 -23.43 24.75
CA ASN A 74 -35.01 -22.94 25.29
C ASN A 74 -34.03 -22.53 24.18
N LEU A 75 -33.97 -23.31 23.10
CA LEU A 75 -33.14 -23.03 21.94
C LEU A 75 -33.58 -21.76 21.21
N LYS A 76 -34.89 -21.54 21.07
CA LYS A 76 -35.46 -20.32 20.48
C LYS A 76 -35.15 -19.08 21.34
N GLU A 77 -35.34 -19.16 22.66
CA GLU A 77 -35.03 -18.07 23.60
C GLU A 77 -33.53 -17.72 23.59
N LEU A 78 -32.63 -18.72 23.48
CA LEU A 78 -31.18 -18.50 23.33
C LEU A 78 -30.82 -17.82 22.01
N ARG A 79 -31.47 -18.19 20.90
CA ARG A 79 -31.26 -17.55 19.59
C ARG A 79 -31.69 -16.07 19.58
N GLU A 80 -32.80 -15.76 20.23
CA GLU A 80 -33.30 -14.38 20.32
C GLU A 80 -32.40 -13.49 21.21
N ARG A 81 -31.94 -14.01 22.36
CA ARG A 81 -31.01 -13.28 23.25
C ARG A 81 -29.64 -13.04 22.61
N SER A 82 -29.08 -14.05 21.95
CA SER A 82 -27.77 -13.94 21.30
C SER A 82 -27.76 -12.95 20.13
N GLN A 83 -28.83 -12.88 19.32
CA GLN A 83 -28.91 -11.90 18.24
C GLN A 83 -28.96 -10.46 18.73
N LEU A 84 -29.68 -10.19 19.83
CA LEU A 84 -29.71 -8.85 20.43
C LEU A 84 -28.36 -8.48 21.03
N GLN A 85 -27.72 -9.39 21.76
CA GLN A 85 -26.39 -9.18 22.34
C GLN A 85 -25.32 -8.97 21.27
N ILE A 86 -25.36 -9.73 20.17
CA ILE A 86 -24.45 -9.54 19.04
C ILE A 86 -24.65 -8.15 18.41
N ARG A 87 -25.91 -7.74 18.16
CA ARG A 87 -26.19 -6.40 17.60
C ARG A 87 -25.77 -5.28 18.54
N GLU A 88 -25.96 -5.43 19.84
CA GLU A 88 -25.50 -4.46 20.84
C GLU A 88 -23.98 -4.39 20.90
N ALA A 89 -23.29 -5.54 20.86
CA ALA A 89 -21.83 -5.60 20.80
C ALA A 89 -21.28 -5.03 19.48
N GLU A 90 -21.91 -5.29 18.35
CA GLU A 90 -21.56 -4.71 17.04
C GLU A 90 -21.73 -3.20 17.03
N LYS A 91 -22.85 -2.69 17.58
CA LYS A 91 -23.07 -1.24 17.74
C LYS A 91 -22.03 -0.62 18.67
N ALA A 92 -21.74 -1.25 19.80
CA ALA A 92 -20.73 -0.76 20.74
C ALA A 92 -19.34 -0.75 20.10
N ASN A 93 -18.98 -1.80 19.35
CA ASN A 93 -17.73 -1.87 18.60
C ASN A 93 -17.64 -0.79 17.51
N ALA A 94 -18.70 -0.60 16.72
CA ALA A 94 -18.75 0.44 15.70
C ALA A 94 -18.58 1.85 16.29
N LEU A 95 -19.24 2.13 17.43
CA LEU A 95 -19.09 3.39 18.16
C LEU A 95 -17.67 3.55 18.71
N ALA A 96 -17.06 2.49 19.26
CA ALA A 96 -15.69 2.53 19.75
C ALA A 96 -14.68 2.79 18.61
N VAL A 97 -14.83 2.12 17.47
CA VAL A 97 -13.99 2.33 16.28
C VAL A 97 -14.13 3.77 15.76
N ALA A 98 -15.36 4.29 15.68
CA ALA A 98 -15.60 5.67 15.28
C ALA A 98 -14.96 6.67 16.25
N ALA A 99 -15.04 6.42 17.56
CA ALA A 99 -14.42 7.25 18.58
C ALA A 99 -12.88 7.24 18.48
N VAL A 100 -12.26 6.08 18.29
CA VAL A 100 -10.80 5.97 18.07
C VAL A 100 -10.38 6.77 16.84
N SER A 101 -11.07 6.59 15.72
CA SER A 101 -10.75 7.32 14.48
C SER A 101 -10.92 8.84 14.63
N ALA A 102 -11.96 9.30 15.32
CA ALA A 102 -12.15 10.72 15.60
C ALA A 102 -11.03 11.30 16.47
N LEU A 103 -10.58 10.57 17.49
CA LEU A 103 -9.47 10.98 18.36
C LEU A 103 -8.13 10.98 17.60
N GLU A 104 -7.89 10.02 16.71
CA GLU A 104 -6.71 10.01 15.85
C GLU A 104 -6.69 11.21 14.91
N GLN A 105 -7.82 11.56 14.30
CA GLN A 105 -7.93 12.74 13.45
C GLN A 105 -7.70 14.03 14.23
N ALA A 106 -8.27 14.16 15.43
CA ALA A 106 -8.06 15.31 16.30
C ALA A 106 -6.59 15.46 16.69
N LYS A 107 -5.95 14.37 17.16
CA LYS A 107 -4.51 14.33 17.46
C LYS A 107 -3.66 14.72 16.26
N ASN A 108 -3.95 14.17 15.08
CA ASN A 108 -3.19 14.48 13.88
C ASN A 108 -3.33 15.95 13.50
N LYS A 109 -4.55 16.50 13.60
CA LYS A 109 -4.79 17.92 13.35
C LYS A 109 -4.00 18.80 14.33
N GLU A 110 -4.09 18.53 15.63
CA GLU A 110 -3.33 19.26 16.66
C GLU A 110 -1.82 19.17 16.40
N TYR A 111 -1.31 17.98 16.04
CA TYR A 111 0.09 17.80 15.66
C TYR A 111 0.48 18.68 14.46
N PHE A 112 -0.35 18.75 13.42
CA PHE A 112 -0.10 19.60 12.25
C PHE A 112 -0.14 21.09 12.60
N ASP A 113 -1.14 21.52 13.37
CA ASP A 113 -1.32 22.90 13.80
C ASP A 113 -0.11 23.35 14.64
N ILE A 114 0.28 22.56 15.66
CA ILE A 114 1.46 22.83 16.49
C ILE A 114 2.74 22.87 15.66
N ARG A 115 2.92 21.92 14.73
CA ARG A 115 4.09 21.90 13.86
C ARG A 115 4.17 23.14 12.97
N LEU A 116 3.03 23.59 12.44
CA LEU A 116 2.95 24.80 11.63
C LEU A 116 3.26 26.05 12.45
N GLU A 117 2.77 26.13 13.69
CA GLU A 117 3.09 27.22 14.62
C GLU A 117 4.58 27.26 14.98
N LEU A 118 5.17 26.10 15.31
CA LEU A 118 6.61 25.98 15.57
C LEU A 118 7.42 26.47 14.36
N GLN A 119 7.06 25.99 13.17
CA GLN A 119 7.65 26.46 11.93
C GLN A 119 7.47 27.97 11.74
N ALA A 120 6.29 28.52 11.94
CA ALA A 120 6.06 29.96 11.78
C ALA A 120 6.85 30.82 12.77
N SER A 121 7.13 30.29 13.97
CA SER A 121 7.89 30.97 15.02
C SER A 121 9.42 30.82 14.91
N ARG A 122 9.91 30.03 13.93
CA ARG A 122 11.34 29.73 13.78
C ARG A 122 12.16 30.94 13.40
N ASP A 123 13.47 30.83 13.58
CA ASP A 123 14.44 31.81 13.11
C ASP A 123 14.65 31.68 11.59
N LEU A 124 14.38 32.74 10.83
CA LEU A 124 14.45 32.73 9.37
C LEU A 124 15.85 32.45 8.82
N ARG A 125 16.90 32.67 9.62
CA ARG A 125 18.29 32.40 9.24
C ARG A 125 18.52 30.92 8.96
N THR A 126 17.77 30.02 9.60
CA THR A 126 17.83 28.58 9.28
C THR A 126 17.32 28.30 7.87
N ASP A 127 16.32 29.04 7.39
CA ASP A 127 15.79 28.90 6.04
C ASP A 127 16.78 29.40 4.99
N GLU A 128 17.43 30.53 5.25
CA GLU A 128 18.48 31.09 4.39
C GLU A 128 19.65 30.11 4.26
N TYR A 129 20.14 29.56 5.38
CA TYR A 129 21.13 28.48 5.39
C TYR A 129 20.67 27.26 4.58
N PHE A 130 19.42 26.83 4.75
CA PHE A 130 18.86 25.69 4.02
C PHE A 130 18.86 25.92 2.51
N VAL A 131 18.47 27.13 2.07
CA VAL A 131 18.51 27.54 0.66
C VAL A 131 19.95 27.56 0.13
N HIS A 132 20.90 28.11 0.88
CA HIS A 132 22.30 28.15 0.44
C HIS A 132 22.91 26.75 0.32
N ILE A 133 22.67 25.86 1.29
CA ILE A 133 23.12 24.46 1.23
C ILE A 133 22.44 23.71 0.07
N GLY A 134 21.15 23.92 -0.16
CA GLY A 134 20.43 23.31 -1.28
C GLY A 134 21.00 23.73 -2.65
N ASN A 135 21.36 25.00 -2.79
CA ASN A 135 22.03 25.50 -3.98
C ASN A 135 23.42 24.86 -4.17
N ALA A 136 24.22 24.76 -3.10
CA ALA A 136 25.52 24.09 -3.14
C ALA A 136 25.38 22.60 -3.52
N LEU A 137 24.37 21.90 -2.99
CA LEU A 137 24.06 20.51 -3.33
C LEU A 137 23.75 20.35 -4.82
N SER A 138 22.93 21.25 -5.38
CA SER A 138 22.64 21.25 -6.82
C SER A 138 23.91 21.49 -7.65
N MET A 139 24.79 22.41 -7.22
CA MET A 139 26.03 22.72 -7.93
C MET A 139 27.03 21.56 -7.88
N ILE A 140 27.24 20.95 -6.72
CA ILE A 140 28.16 19.80 -6.54
C ILE A 140 27.78 18.64 -7.46
N ASN A 141 26.49 18.40 -7.67
CA ASN A 141 26.02 17.35 -8.58
C ASN A 141 26.55 17.53 -10.02
N HIS A 142 26.84 18.77 -10.44
CA HIS A 142 27.41 19.06 -11.76
C HIS A 142 28.93 18.82 -11.86
N PHE A 143 29.62 18.55 -10.76
CA PHE A 143 31.05 18.23 -10.75
C PHE A 143 31.35 16.75 -11.05
N ALA A 144 30.33 15.91 -11.23
CA ALA A 144 30.50 14.51 -11.62
C ALA A 144 31.09 14.43 -13.03
N LYS A 145 32.34 13.97 -13.13
CA LYS A 145 33.08 13.80 -14.37
C LYS A 145 33.44 12.33 -14.56
N ALA A 146 33.39 11.88 -15.80
CA ALA A 146 33.94 10.61 -16.24
C ALA A 146 34.98 10.88 -17.31
N THR A 147 36.24 10.54 -17.04
CA THR A 147 37.35 10.72 -17.97
C THR A 147 37.71 9.37 -18.60
N PRO A 148 37.73 9.28 -19.95
CA PRO A 148 38.26 8.11 -20.61
C PRO A 148 39.78 8.09 -20.48
N VAL A 149 40.33 7.07 -19.83
CA VAL A 149 41.76 6.86 -19.67
C VAL A 149 42.18 5.64 -20.47
N HIS A 150 43.22 5.83 -21.28
CA HIS A 150 43.80 4.77 -22.08
C HIS A 150 44.54 3.79 -21.17
N THR A 151 44.16 2.51 -21.18
CA THR A 151 44.73 1.50 -20.27
C THR A 151 46.13 1.02 -20.67
N GLY A 152 46.64 1.46 -21.82
CA GLY A 152 47.92 1.05 -22.39
C GLY A 152 47.84 -0.23 -23.23
N PHE A 153 46.73 -0.98 -23.12
CA PHE A 153 46.49 -2.20 -23.87
C PHE A 153 45.59 -1.94 -25.08
N TRP A 154 45.86 -2.67 -26.17
CA TRP A 154 45.04 -2.63 -27.39
C TRP A 154 44.13 -3.85 -27.45
N ASN A 155 42.90 -3.64 -27.89
CA ASN A 155 41.98 -4.74 -28.14
C ASN A 155 42.39 -5.46 -29.43
N VAL A 156 42.86 -6.70 -29.30
CA VAL A 156 43.40 -7.51 -30.41
C VAL A 156 42.36 -7.77 -31.52
N ILE A 157 41.07 -7.80 -31.18
CA ILE A 157 39.99 -8.09 -32.14
C ILE A 157 39.54 -6.84 -32.88
N THR A 158 39.42 -5.71 -32.18
CA THR A 158 38.89 -4.46 -32.78
C THR A 158 39.96 -3.49 -33.24
N GLY A 159 41.23 -3.73 -32.90
CA GLY A 159 42.35 -2.84 -33.21
C GLY A 159 42.27 -1.48 -32.50
N LYS A 160 41.31 -1.32 -31.57
CA LYS A 160 41.07 -0.07 -30.85
C LYS A 160 41.74 -0.09 -29.48
N PRO A 161 42.11 1.09 -28.95
CA PRO A 161 42.63 1.19 -27.61
C PRO A 161 41.59 0.73 -26.58
N ASN A 162 42.02 -0.02 -25.56
CA ASN A 162 41.15 -0.30 -24.41
C ASN A 162 41.06 0.96 -23.55
N ILE A 163 39.87 1.56 -23.53
CA ILE A 163 39.55 2.74 -22.74
C ILE A 163 38.85 2.29 -21.47
N ARG A 164 39.35 2.72 -20.31
CA ARG A 164 38.66 2.60 -19.03
C ARG A 164 38.12 3.97 -18.65
N MET A 165 36.93 3.99 -18.06
CA MET A 165 36.40 5.22 -17.47
C MET A 165 36.88 5.36 -16.04
N GLU A 166 37.61 6.44 -15.75
CA GLU A 166 37.85 6.91 -14.39
C GLU A 166 36.79 7.96 -14.04
N SER A 167 36.34 8.00 -12.79
CA SER A 167 35.30 8.96 -12.38
C SER A 167 35.48 9.39 -10.93
N ASN A 168 35.26 10.67 -10.68
CA ASN A 168 35.24 11.29 -9.36
C ASN A 168 33.87 11.16 -8.66
N ASN A 169 32.93 10.38 -9.21
CA ASN A 169 31.56 10.29 -8.69
C ASN A 169 31.47 9.87 -7.22
N LYS A 170 32.43 9.10 -6.70
CA LYS A 170 32.47 8.72 -5.28
C LYS A 170 32.67 9.93 -4.36
N GLU A 171 33.53 10.87 -4.77
CA GLU A 171 33.82 12.09 -4.01
C GLU A 171 32.62 13.05 -4.05
N VAL A 172 32.00 13.19 -5.23
CA VAL A 172 30.78 13.98 -5.42
C VAL A 172 29.64 13.43 -4.56
N LEU A 173 29.41 12.11 -4.56
CA LEU A 173 28.38 11.48 -3.73
C LEU A 173 28.62 11.66 -2.23
N ALA A 174 29.87 11.57 -1.77
CA ALA A 174 30.24 11.80 -0.38
C ALA A 174 29.99 13.26 0.05
N ALA A 175 30.29 14.21 -0.83
CA ALA A 175 29.98 15.62 -0.60
C ALA A 175 28.47 15.87 -0.54
N MET A 176 27.71 15.26 -1.45
CA MET A 176 26.25 15.36 -1.44
C MET A 176 25.62 14.73 -0.20
N SER A 177 26.13 13.60 0.31
CA SER A 177 25.61 13.02 1.55
C SER A 177 25.84 13.96 2.74
N LEU A 178 27.01 14.57 2.83
CA LEU A 178 27.34 15.51 3.90
C LEU A 178 26.42 16.74 3.88
N LEU A 179 26.13 17.30 2.70
CA LEU A 179 25.19 18.42 2.57
C LEU A 179 23.74 18.02 2.92
N ARG A 180 23.31 16.80 2.58
CA ARG A 180 21.99 16.29 2.98
C ARG A 180 21.88 16.11 4.49
N GLU A 181 22.94 15.62 5.13
CA GLU A 181 22.99 15.53 6.60
C GLU A 181 22.91 16.92 7.24
N ALA A 182 23.60 17.91 6.69
CA ALA A 182 23.50 19.30 7.14
C ALA A 182 22.08 19.88 6.95
N GLN A 183 21.42 19.64 5.81
CA GLN A 183 20.02 20.05 5.60
C GLN A 183 19.08 19.40 6.61
N LYS A 184 19.27 18.11 6.90
CA LYS A 184 18.47 17.40 7.89
C LYS A 184 18.64 17.99 9.30
N LYS A 185 19.87 18.35 9.69
CA LYS A 185 20.12 19.06 10.97
C LYS A 185 19.34 20.38 11.02
N LEU A 186 19.33 21.16 9.94
CA LEU A 186 18.55 22.39 9.86
C LEU A 186 17.03 22.13 9.97
N GLU A 187 16.50 21.11 9.29
CA GLU A 187 15.08 20.74 9.39
C GLU A 187 14.68 20.34 10.82
N GLU A 188 15.57 19.66 11.55
CA GLU A 188 15.38 19.30 12.95
C GLU A 188 15.42 20.54 13.86
N MET A 189 16.33 21.48 13.61
CA MET A 189 16.44 22.75 14.35
C MET A 189 15.14 23.58 14.31
N VAL A 190 14.43 23.56 13.19
CA VAL A 190 13.17 24.31 13.00
C VAL A 190 12.09 23.91 14.01
N LEU A 191 12.14 22.68 14.53
CA LEU A 191 11.14 22.16 15.47
C LEU A 191 11.58 22.26 16.94
N LEU A 192 12.83 22.63 17.19
CA LEU A 192 13.38 22.71 18.54
C LEU A 192 13.22 24.12 19.11
N PRO A 193 12.85 24.27 20.39
CA PRO A 193 12.75 25.57 21.05
C PRO A 193 14.16 26.08 21.42
N LEU A 194 14.95 26.46 20.41
CA LEU A 194 16.31 26.95 20.59
C LEU A 194 16.34 28.46 20.80
N SER A 195 17.22 28.91 21.68
CA SER A 195 17.57 30.32 21.82
C SER A 195 18.41 30.80 20.64
N ARG A 196 18.43 32.13 20.42
CA ARG A 196 19.22 32.74 19.33
C ARG A 196 20.70 32.35 19.37
N SER A 197 21.30 32.30 20.56
CA SER A 197 22.71 31.90 20.74
C SER A 197 22.96 30.43 20.42
N GLU A 198 22.02 29.54 20.76
CA GLU A 198 22.14 28.12 20.43
C GLU A 198 22.01 27.90 18.92
N ILE A 199 21.14 28.67 18.25
CA ILE A 199 21.02 28.68 16.79
C ILE A 199 22.34 29.15 16.16
N ASP A 200 22.93 30.24 16.67
CA ASP A 200 24.21 30.74 16.14
C ASP A 200 25.34 29.71 16.26
N ASP A 201 25.44 29.03 17.40
CA ASP A 201 26.45 28.01 17.65
C ASP A 201 26.26 26.80 16.73
N GLN A 202 25.02 26.36 16.51
CA GLN A 202 24.70 25.25 15.62
C GLN A 202 24.94 25.61 14.15
N LEU A 203 24.54 26.79 13.69
CA LEU A 203 24.81 27.25 12.33
C LEU A 203 26.32 27.38 12.07
N LYS A 204 27.09 27.91 13.03
CA LYS A 204 28.57 27.94 12.96
C LYS A 204 29.17 26.54 12.92
N ALA A 205 28.63 25.60 13.68
CA ALA A 205 29.08 24.21 13.67
C ALA A 205 28.84 23.56 12.30
N ILE A 206 27.65 23.76 11.70
CA ILE A 206 27.33 23.30 10.35
C ILE A 206 28.30 23.91 9.33
N SER A 207 28.53 25.23 9.37
CA SER A 207 29.50 25.88 8.47
C SER A 207 30.90 25.29 8.59
N ARG A 208 31.37 24.98 9.80
CA ARG A 208 32.70 24.36 10.01
C ARG A 208 32.78 22.94 9.46
N GLU A 209 31.69 22.18 9.55
CA GLU A 209 31.60 20.80 9.06
C GLU A 209 31.59 20.74 7.52
N ILE A 210 30.81 21.61 6.86
CA ILE A 210 30.68 21.61 5.39
C ILE A 210 31.84 22.31 4.67
N ARG A 211 32.52 23.26 5.33
CA ARG A 211 33.59 24.07 4.75
C ARG A 211 34.66 23.27 3.99
N PRO A 212 35.36 22.28 4.58
CA PRO A 212 36.47 21.62 3.89
C PRO A 212 36.03 20.94 2.59
N THR A 213 34.82 20.40 2.56
CA THR A 213 34.24 19.80 1.36
C THR A 213 33.88 20.85 0.33
N LEU A 214 33.25 21.96 0.73
CA LEU A 214 32.86 23.02 -0.20
C LEU A 214 34.06 23.78 -0.77
N ASP A 215 35.11 23.98 0.03
CA ASP A 215 36.40 24.54 -0.40
C ASP A 215 37.05 23.66 -1.50
N GLN A 216 36.93 22.33 -1.42
CA GLN A 216 37.45 21.41 -2.45
C GLN A 216 36.77 21.60 -3.82
N PHE A 217 35.49 21.95 -3.84
CA PHE A 217 34.72 22.19 -5.07
C PHE A 217 34.64 23.67 -5.45
N SER A 218 35.44 24.54 -4.81
CA SER A 218 35.42 25.99 -4.99
C SER A 218 34.00 26.58 -4.86
N GLN A 219 33.16 26.00 -4.00
CA GLN A 219 31.78 26.42 -3.78
C GLN A 219 31.67 27.35 -2.57
N PRO A 220 30.92 28.46 -2.68
CA PRO A 220 30.64 29.30 -1.53
C PRO A 220 29.78 28.54 -0.52
N TYR A 221 29.96 28.85 0.76
CA TYR A 221 29.21 28.25 1.86
C TYR A 221 28.66 29.33 2.80
N PRO A 222 27.52 29.09 3.46
CA PRO A 222 26.92 30.06 4.36
C PRO A 222 27.76 30.24 5.64
N ILE A 223 27.91 31.48 6.08
CA ILE A 223 28.59 31.91 7.31
C ILE A 223 27.70 32.96 7.99
N LEU A 224 27.69 32.99 9.32
CA LEU A 224 27.08 34.07 10.08
C LEU A 224 28.02 35.26 10.20
N ASN A 225 27.56 36.46 9.83
CA ASN A 225 28.29 37.70 10.00
C ASN A 225 28.26 38.18 11.49
N ALA A 226 28.89 39.31 11.79
CA ALA A 226 28.96 39.85 13.16
C ALA A 226 27.58 40.30 13.71
N ASP A 227 26.68 40.71 12.81
CA ASP A 227 25.31 41.12 13.12
C ASP A 227 24.35 39.92 13.24
N GLY A 228 24.84 38.73 12.86
CA GLY A 228 24.14 37.47 12.92
C GLY A 228 23.32 37.14 11.68
N ASP A 229 23.47 37.88 10.58
CA ASP A 229 22.86 37.57 9.28
C ASP A 229 23.63 36.51 8.52
N VAL A 230 22.96 35.84 7.59
CA VAL A 230 23.52 34.76 6.78
C VAL A 230 24.16 35.34 5.52
N GLU A 231 25.47 35.19 5.40
CA GLU A 231 26.23 35.60 4.22
C GLU A 231 26.93 34.41 3.59
N LEU A 232 27.30 34.54 2.32
CA LEU A 232 28.14 33.55 1.65
C LEU A 232 29.61 33.89 1.84
N SER A 233 30.45 32.87 2.01
CA SER A 233 31.90 33.00 2.15
C SER A 233 32.58 33.72 0.97
N SER A 234 31.99 33.61 -0.22
CA SER A 234 32.38 34.33 -1.41
C SER A 234 31.14 34.61 -2.29
N PRO A 235 31.17 35.65 -3.14
CA PRO A 235 30.08 35.91 -4.07
C PRO A 235 29.91 34.72 -5.03
N ARG A 236 28.66 34.45 -5.41
CA ARG A 236 28.35 33.35 -6.33
C ARG A 236 28.98 33.59 -7.69
N LEU A 237 29.81 32.67 -8.12
CA LEU A 237 30.26 32.60 -9.52
C LEU A 237 29.14 32.00 -10.37
N ARG A 238 28.99 32.47 -11.62
CA ARG A 238 28.11 31.78 -12.59
C ARG A 238 28.56 30.33 -12.73
N SER A 239 27.62 29.42 -12.95
CA SER A 239 27.86 27.96 -12.91
C SER A 239 29.08 27.51 -13.72
N TYR A 240 29.31 28.12 -14.89
CA TYR A 240 30.49 27.86 -15.72
C TYR A 240 31.82 28.24 -15.04
N TYR A 241 31.93 29.47 -14.52
CA TYR A 241 33.15 29.94 -13.84
C TYR A 241 33.42 29.16 -12.54
N ALA A 242 32.39 28.68 -11.86
CA ALA A 242 32.55 27.82 -10.70
C ALA A 242 33.12 26.43 -11.07
N LEU A 243 32.68 25.87 -12.21
CA LEU A 243 33.19 24.61 -12.74
C LEU A 243 34.63 24.77 -13.28
N GLU A 244 34.94 25.89 -13.92
CA GLU A 244 36.29 26.23 -14.40
C GLU A 244 37.27 26.41 -13.23
N ALA A 245 36.88 27.17 -12.20
CA ALA A 245 37.71 27.44 -11.01
C ALA A 245 38.06 26.19 -10.18
N ALA A 246 37.24 25.14 -10.26
CA ALA A 246 37.51 23.84 -9.64
C ALA A 246 38.05 22.80 -10.63
N GLY A 247 38.46 23.22 -11.83
CA GLY A 247 39.11 22.37 -12.85
C GLY A 247 38.19 21.31 -13.48
N ALA A 248 36.88 21.44 -13.32
CA ALA A 248 35.90 20.51 -13.85
C ALA A 248 35.54 20.78 -15.32
N ALA A 249 35.47 22.06 -15.71
CA ALA A 249 35.26 22.52 -17.08
C ALA A 249 36.55 23.08 -17.69
N THR A 250 36.77 22.87 -18.99
CA THR A 250 37.84 23.55 -19.77
C THR A 250 37.25 24.60 -20.72
N ASN A 251 38.08 25.50 -21.24
CA ASN A 251 37.68 26.50 -22.25
C ASN A 251 37.03 25.89 -23.52
N ASP A 252 37.27 24.61 -23.77
CA ASP A 252 36.68 23.85 -24.89
C ASP A 252 35.24 23.37 -24.59
N ASP A 253 34.82 23.35 -23.32
CA ASP A 253 33.47 22.96 -22.89
C ASP A 253 32.47 24.14 -22.94
N THR A 254 32.97 25.35 -23.19
CA THR A 254 32.12 26.54 -23.39
C THR A 254 31.38 26.40 -24.72
N PRO A 255 30.04 26.39 -24.75
CA PRO A 255 29.34 26.54 -26.02
C PRO A 255 29.81 27.84 -26.67
N PRO A 256 30.07 27.85 -28.00
CA PRO A 256 30.54 29.05 -28.68
C PRO A 256 29.59 30.19 -28.34
N VAL A 257 30.16 31.36 -28.02
CA VAL A 257 29.39 32.59 -27.79
C VAL A 257 28.62 32.85 -29.07
N GLN A 258 27.36 32.39 -29.11
CA GLN A 258 26.44 32.79 -30.16
C GLN A 258 26.22 34.27 -29.99
N ASP A 259 26.74 35.05 -30.94
CA ASP A 259 26.52 36.48 -31.01
C ASP A 259 25.05 36.77 -30.71
N ALA A 260 24.78 37.75 -29.84
CA ALA A 260 23.42 38.11 -29.46
C ALA A 260 22.52 38.43 -30.69
N ASN A 261 23.15 38.79 -31.81
CA ASN A 261 22.50 38.99 -33.11
C ASN A 261 22.01 37.68 -33.75
N GLU A 262 22.74 36.56 -33.62
CA GLU A 262 22.30 35.25 -34.15
C GLU A 262 21.11 34.70 -33.37
N ARG A 263 21.05 34.90 -32.05
CA ARG A 263 19.90 34.49 -31.22
C ARG A 263 18.62 35.25 -31.58
N ARG A 264 18.72 36.54 -31.94
CA ARG A 264 17.59 37.34 -32.45
C ARG A 264 17.12 36.85 -33.82
N HIS A 265 18.03 36.49 -34.72
CA HIS A 265 17.66 35.96 -36.04
C HIS A 265 17.07 34.54 -35.97
N ALA A 266 17.51 33.69 -35.04
CA ALA A 266 16.95 32.35 -34.83
C ALA A 266 15.54 32.40 -34.23
N ARG A 267 15.29 33.28 -33.24
CA ARG A 267 13.93 33.53 -32.73
C ARG A 267 13.00 34.03 -33.83
N ASN A 268 13.41 35.05 -34.58
CA ASN A 268 12.58 35.60 -35.66
C ASN A 268 12.32 34.59 -36.79
N LYS A 269 13.28 33.71 -37.14
CA LYS A 269 13.04 32.64 -38.13
C LYS A 269 12.07 31.56 -37.65
N SER A 270 12.03 31.26 -36.35
CA SER A 270 11.10 30.26 -35.79
C SER A 270 9.68 30.79 -35.59
N GLU A 271 9.50 32.11 -35.46
CA GLU A 271 8.19 32.74 -35.46
C GLU A 271 7.62 32.91 -36.88
N ILE A 272 8.46 33.23 -37.88
CA ILE A 272 8.00 33.37 -39.27
C ILE A 272 7.66 32.00 -39.90
N GLY A 273 8.30 30.90 -39.47
CA GLY A 273 8.00 29.54 -39.93
C GLY A 273 6.73 28.91 -39.33
N ARG A 274 6.14 29.48 -38.27
CA ARG A 274 4.94 28.94 -37.59
C ARG A 274 3.61 29.48 -38.12
N PHE A 275 3.62 30.48 -39.00
CA PHE A 275 2.41 31.05 -39.61
C PHE A 275 2.16 30.63 -41.07
N ALA A 276 3.03 29.81 -41.67
CA ALA A 276 2.91 29.44 -43.09
C ALA A 276 2.34 28.04 -43.36
N ASN A 277 2.14 27.19 -42.36
CA ASN A 277 1.57 25.85 -42.53
C ASN A 277 0.40 25.59 -41.57
N GLY A 278 -0.82 25.72 -42.09
CA GLY A 278 -2.05 25.06 -41.62
C GLY A 278 -2.35 25.05 -40.13
N ALA A 279 -3.02 26.10 -39.64
CA ALA A 279 -3.72 26.02 -38.35
C ALA A 279 -4.88 25.00 -38.44
N PRO A 280 -5.00 24.04 -37.50
CA PRO A 280 -6.20 23.21 -37.41
C PRO A 280 -7.38 24.06 -36.93
N THR A 281 -8.47 24.02 -37.69
CA THR A 281 -9.74 24.66 -37.35
C THR A 281 -10.34 24.01 -36.10
N ILE A 282 -10.90 24.86 -35.25
CA ILE A 282 -11.70 24.54 -34.06
C ILE A 282 -12.86 23.63 -34.50
N GLY A 283 -12.70 22.32 -34.34
CA GLY A 283 -13.68 21.31 -34.76
C GLY A 283 -13.35 19.86 -34.36
N ASP A 284 -12.08 19.53 -34.08
CA ASP A 284 -11.64 18.14 -33.86
C ASP A 284 -11.59 17.66 -32.39
N LEU A 285 -12.19 18.39 -31.44
CA LEU A 285 -12.34 17.91 -30.07
C LEU A 285 -13.74 17.33 -29.86
N GLY A 286 -13.84 16.02 -30.08
CA GLY A 286 -15.03 15.22 -29.80
C GLY A 286 -15.50 15.32 -28.33
N PRO A 287 -16.80 15.11 -28.07
CA PRO A 287 -17.41 15.44 -26.79
C PRO A 287 -17.26 14.30 -25.79
N ARG A 288 -16.56 14.55 -24.67
CA ARG A 288 -16.81 13.82 -23.41
C ARG A 288 -17.28 14.80 -22.33
N ARG A 289 -18.61 14.84 -22.16
CA ARG A 289 -19.33 15.41 -21.00
C ARG A 289 -18.81 14.73 -19.72
N VAL A 290 -18.26 15.46 -18.76
CA VAL A 290 -18.90 16.13 -17.61
C VAL A 290 -19.69 15.21 -16.67
N ARG A 291 -19.16 15.05 -15.45
CA ARG A 291 -19.80 15.23 -14.11
C ARG A 291 -18.63 15.17 -13.10
N GLY A 292 -18.35 16.12 -12.21
CA GLY A 292 -19.11 17.24 -11.67
C GLY A 292 -19.30 17.04 -10.16
N SER A 293 -18.33 17.44 -9.35
CA SER A 293 -18.52 17.73 -7.91
C SER A 293 -17.42 18.67 -7.37
N ARG A 294 -17.80 19.95 -7.25
CA ARG A 294 -17.53 20.95 -6.17
C ARG A 294 -16.19 20.82 -5.40
N ALA A 295 -15.23 21.74 -5.57
CA ALA A 295 -15.09 23.03 -4.83
C ALA A 295 -14.97 22.82 -3.31
N SER A 296 -13.99 23.34 -2.55
CA SER A 296 -13.04 24.45 -2.75
C SER A 296 -12.06 24.48 -1.55
N GLY A 297 -10.80 24.94 -1.73
CA GLY A 297 -9.88 25.13 -0.61
C GLY A 297 -8.48 25.68 -0.92
N SER A 298 -8.41 26.78 -1.68
CA SER A 298 -7.35 27.81 -1.60
C SER A 298 -5.86 27.41 -1.68
N THR A 299 -5.34 27.30 -2.90
CA THR A 299 -3.94 27.62 -3.21
C THR A 299 -3.79 29.14 -3.36
N ARG A 300 -3.34 29.81 -2.29
CA ARG A 300 -2.72 31.14 -2.35
C ARG A 300 -1.34 31.03 -1.72
N HIS A 301 -0.36 30.61 -2.51
CA HIS A 301 1.04 30.89 -2.23
C HIS A 301 1.64 31.69 -3.39
N SER A 302 1.80 32.98 -3.10
CA SER A 302 2.92 33.86 -3.46
C SER A 302 3.36 33.91 -4.93
N ALA A 303 2.61 34.65 -5.74
CA ALA A 303 3.13 35.31 -6.95
C ALA A 303 4.07 36.50 -6.63
N GLN A 304 4.32 36.78 -5.34
CA GLN A 304 5.15 37.90 -4.89
C GLN A 304 6.66 37.60 -4.84
N GLY A 305 7.07 36.32 -4.72
CA GLY A 305 8.48 35.95 -4.64
C GLY A 305 9.21 35.92 -5.99
N GLN A 306 8.49 35.82 -7.10
CA GLN A 306 9.08 35.72 -8.44
C GLN A 306 9.26 37.07 -9.15
N LEU A 307 8.59 38.13 -8.69
CA LEU A 307 8.74 39.46 -9.30
C LEU A 307 9.98 40.19 -8.79
N HIS A 308 10.45 39.93 -7.57
CA HIS A 308 11.65 40.60 -7.04
C HIS A 308 12.97 40.02 -7.55
N SER A 309 12.98 38.75 -8.01
CA SER A 309 14.19 38.16 -8.60
C SER A 309 14.44 38.60 -10.04
N GLN A 310 13.45 39.19 -10.73
CA GLN A 310 13.63 39.69 -12.10
C GLN A 310 14.03 41.17 -12.15
N GLU A 311 13.65 41.99 -11.16
CA GLU A 311 14.02 43.42 -11.14
C GLU A 311 15.47 43.67 -10.71
N LEU A 312 16.12 42.72 -10.03
CA LEU A 312 17.54 42.83 -9.63
C LEU A 312 18.52 42.40 -10.73
N ASP A 313 18.07 41.68 -11.76
CA ASP A 313 18.92 41.26 -12.88
C ASP A 313 18.99 42.31 -14.02
N ASP A 314 18.15 43.34 -13.98
CA ASP A 314 18.10 44.43 -14.99
C ASP A 314 18.84 45.71 -14.56
N LEU A 315 19.52 45.70 -13.41
CA LEU A 315 20.37 46.79 -12.92
C LEU A 315 21.74 46.27 -12.47
N GLU A 316 22.56 45.82 -13.42
CA GLU A 316 24.05 45.95 -13.45
C GLU A 316 24.65 45.40 -14.76
#